data_AF-A0A966TLG8-F1
#
_entry.id   AF-A0A966TLG8-F1
#
_cell.length_a   1.000
_cell.length_b   1.000
_cell.length_c   1.000
_cell.angle_alpha   90.00
_cell.angle_beta   90.00
_cell.angle_gamma   90.00
#
_symmetry.space_group_name_H-M   'P 1'
#
loop_
_entity.id
_entity.type
_entity.pdbx_description
1 polymer ?
#
loop_
_entity_poly.entity_id
_entity_poly.type
_entity_poly.pdbx_seq_one_letter_code
_entity_poly.pdbx_strand_id
1 'polypeptide(L)'
;MNRRELLKSIALLTGASVVGGEFLLSGCKNPAAGSLPFSPAMIDLLNEIAETIIPATDTPGAKAADVGSFMKVMISDCYTTEQQQVFMKGIKELDAKAQTSVKKNFMDCTQAQRHDLLTSLEKEAKTYNDGREDKKAPVHYYTMIKQLTLWGFFSSKTGMTETLRHVPVPGRYDGNAPYTKGEKAWAE
;
A
#
# COMPACT_ATOMS: atom_id res chain seq x y z
N MET A 1 43.61 -40.78 15.58
CA MET A 1 42.49 -39.89 15.21
C MET A 1 42.22 -40.04 13.71
N ASN A 2 41.12 -40.72 13.34
CA ASN A 2 40.81 -41.04 11.95
C ASN A 2 40.12 -39.83 11.27
N ARG A 3 40.77 -39.23 10.27
CA ARG A 3 40.26 -38.04 9.53
C ARG A 3 38.84 -38.24 8.98
N ARG A 4 38.47 -39.48 8.64
CA ARG A 4 37.13 -39.84 8.17
C ARG A 4 36.04 -39.68 9.24
N GLU A 5 36.35 -39.94 10.50
CA GLU A 5 35.39 -39.76 11.60
C GLU A 5 35.19 -38.28 11.93
N LEU A 6 36.25 -37.48 11.89
CA LEU A 6 36.17 -36.02 12.05
C LEU A 6 35.28 -35.38 10.97
N LEU A 7 35.44 -35.77 9.71
CA LEU A 7 34.64 -35.25 8.60
C LEU A 7 33.16 -35.65 8.71
N LYS A 8 32.86 -36.86 9.19
CA LYS A 8 31.48 -37.29 9.47
C LYS A 8 30.85 -36.46 10.59
N SER A 9 31.58 -36.21 11.68
CA SER A 9 31.09 -35.40 12.80
C SER A 9 30.83 -33.95 12.41
N ILE A 10 31.71 -33.34 11.61
CA ILE A 10 31.51 -31.97 11.09
C ILE A 10 30.26 -31.92 10.20
N ALA A 11 30.10 -32.87 9.27
CA ALA A 11 28.93 -32.91 8.39
C ALA A 11 27.61 -33.14 9.16
N LEU A 12 27.63 -33.94 10.25
CA LEU A 12 26.45 -34.17 11.08
C LEU A 12 26.05 -32.89 11.86
N LEU A 13 27.05 -32.16 12.38
CA LEU A 13 26.86 -30.94 13.17
C LEU A 13 26.38 -29.77 12.30
N THR A 14 26.90 -29.60 11.08
CA THR A 14 26.48 -28.53 10.16
C THR A 14 25.26 -28.90 9.32
N GLY A 15 25.02 -30.18 9.06
CA GLY A 15 23.82 -30.64 8.35
C GLY A 15 22.54 -30.49 9.18
N ALA A 16 22.62 -30.67 10.50
CA ALA A 16 21.47 -30.56 11.40
C ALA A 16 20.95 -29.12 11.58
N SER A 17 21.78 -28.09 11.41
CA SER A 17 21.36 -26.69 11.54
C SER A 17 20.53 -26.18 10.34
N VAL A 18 20.64 -26.83 9.18
CA VAL A 18 19.93 -26.40 7.95
C VAL A 18 18.47 -26.89 7.94
N VAL A 19 18.18 -28.06 8.53
CA VAL A 19 16.84 -28.68 8.50
C VAL A 19 15.81 -27.97 9.41
N GLY A 20 16.23 -27.00 10.23
CA GLY A 20 15.36 -26.22 11.12
C GLY A 20 15.27 -24.72 10.81
N GLY A 21 16.00 -24.22 9.80
CA GLY A 21 16.06 -22.79 9.49
C GLY A 21 14.71 -22.17 9.13
N GLU A 22 13.86 -22.91 8.41
CA GLU A 22 12.50 -22.46 8.07
C GLU A 22 11.59 -22.33 9.31
N PHE A 23 11.82 -23.15 10.35
CA PHE A 23 11.06 -23.06 11.60
C PHE A 23 11.50 -21.86 12.46
N LEU A 24 12.80 -21.55 12.47
CA LEU A 24 13.34 -20.33 13.10
C LEU A 24 12.90 -19.06 12.36
N LEU A 25 12.78 -19.10 11.03
CA LEU A 25 12.24 -18.00 10.22
C LEU A 25 10.70 -17.87 10.34
N SER A 26 10.00 -18.93 10.75
CA SER A 26 8.55 -18.90 11.06
C SER A 26 8.20 -18.21 12.38
N GLY A 27 9.19 -17.76 13.17
CA GLY A 27 8.98 -16.98 14.39
C GLY A 27 8.31 -15.61 14.16
N CYS A 28 8.17 -15.18 12.92
CA CYS A 28 7.38 -14.01 12.50
C CYS A 28 6.03 -14.37 11.87
N LYS A 29 5.41 -15.50 12.26
CA LYS A 29 3.96 -15.61 12.08
C LYS A 29 3.30 -14.70 13.10
N ASN A 30 3.05 -13.46 12.70
CA ASN A 30 2.01 -12.66 13.36
C ASN A 30 0.77 -13.55 13.47
N PRO A 31 0.15 -13.69 14.67
CA PRO A 31 -1.13 -14.36 14.76
C PRO A 31 -2.01 -13.73 13.70
N ALA A 32 -2.61 -14.54 12.83
CA ALA A 32 -3.41 -14.05 11.72
C ALA A 32 -4.41 -13.02 12.29
N ALA A 33 -4.14 -11.74 12.07
CA ALA A 33 -5.03 -10.68 12.47
C ALA A 33 -6.36 -11.05 11.84
N GLY A 34 -7.41 -11.16 12.67
CA GLY A 34 -8.66 -11.82 12.31
C GLY A 34 -9.04 -11.47 10.88
N SER A 35 -9.07 -12.48 10.01
CA SER A 35 -9.11 -12.33 8.54
C SER A 35 -10.17 -11.30 8.14
N LEU A 36 -9.74 -10.05 7.92
CA LEU A 36 -10.62 -9.03 7.38
C LEU A 36 -11.12 -9.53 6.02
N PRO A 37 -12.42 -9.37 5.70
CA PRO A 37 -13.01 -9.94 4.50
C PRO A 37 -12.64 -9.11 3.25
N PHE A 38 -11.36 -9.06 2.91
CA PHE A 38 -10.88 -8.53 1.64
C PHE A 38 -11.15 -9.55 0.54
N SER A 39 -12.30 -9.42 -0.12
CA SER A 39 -12.61 -10.18 -1.33
C SER A 39 -11.76 -9.70 -2.52
N PRO A 40 -11.56 -10.53 -3.55
CA PRO A 40 -10.91 -10.08 -4.79
C PRO A 40 -11.59 -8.82 -5.38
N ALA A 41 -12.92 -8.78 -5.39
CA ALA A 41 -13.68 -7.61 -5.86
C ALA A 41 -13.41 -6.34 -5.04
N MET A 42 -13.14 -6.46 -3.73
CA MET A 42 -12.75 -5.32 -2.90
C MET A 42 -11.36 -4.82 -3.25
N ILE A 43 -10.42 -5.72 -3.54
CA ILE A 43 -9.07 -5.36 -3.99
C ILE A 43 -9.15 -4.64 -5.34
N ASP A 44 -9.95 -5.14 -6.27
CA ASP A 44 -10.18 -4.50 -7.57
C ASP A 44 -10.78 -3.09 -7.42
N LEU A 45 -11.76 -2.94 -6.51
CA LEU A 45 -12.33 -1.63 -6.17
C LEU A 45 -11.27 -0.68 -5.61
N LEU A 46 -10.43 -1.14 -4.67
CA LEU A 46 -9.34 -0.34 -4.10
C LEU A 46 -8.31 0.04 -5.16
N ASN A 47 -7.99 -0.86 -6.08
CA ASN A 47 -7.13 -0.58 -7.23
C ASN A 47 -7.74 0.48 -8.15
N GLU A 48 -9.06 0.48 -8.38
CA GLU A 48 -9.75 1.49 -9.16
C GLU A 48 -9.80 2.86 -8.48
N ILE A 49 -10.00 2.87 -7.15
CA ILE A 49 -9.94 4.11 -6.35
C ILE A 49 -8.52 4.67 -6.40
N ALA A 50 -7.50 3.82 -6.19
CA ALA A 50 -6.11 4.21 -6.24
C ALA A 50 -5.72 4.76 -7.62
N GLU A 51 -6.15 4.12 -8.70
CA GLU A 51 -5.96 4.59 -10.08
C GLU A 51 -6.62 5.95 -10.32
N THR A 52 -7.75 6.24 -9.68
CA THR A 52 -8.38 7.56 -9.81
C THR A 52 -7.54 8.66 -9.12
N ILE A 53 -6.81 8.31 -8.04
CA ILE A 53 -5.93 9.23 -7.31
C ILE A 53 -4.59 9.42 -8.05
N ILE A 54 -4.02 8.34 -8.58
CA ILE A 54 -2.79 8.33 -9.39
C ILE A 54 -3.09 7.62 -10.70
N PRO A 55 -3.67 8.31 -11.70
CA PRO A 55 -4.04 7.70 -12.97
C PRO A 55 -2.82 7.46 -13.85
N ALA A 56 -2.90 6.41 -14.67
CA ALA A 56 -1.97 6.21 -15.76
C ALA A 56 -2.02 7.40 -16.74
N THR A 57 -0.84 7.91 -17.06
CA THR A 57 -0.63 8.96 -18.06
C THR A 57 0.51 8.52 -18.98
N ASP A 58 1.60 9.28 -19.07
CA ASP A 58 2.85 8.85 -19.71
C ASP A 58 3.62 7.85 -18.84
N THR A 59 3.22 7.70 -17.58
CA THR A 59 3.72 6.69 -16.63
C THR A 59 2.59 5.79 -16.16
N PRO A 60 2.89 4.57 -15.68
CA PRO A 60 1.86 3.69 -15.13
C PRO A 60 1.16 4.31 -13.91
N GLY A 61 -0.12 3.99 -13.74
CA GLY A 61 -0.95 4.41 -12.61
C GLY A 61 -0.87 3.45 -11.41
N ALA A 62 -1.56 3.79 -10.33
CA ALA A 62 -1.54 3.02 -9.09
C ALA A 62 -2.07 1.59 -9.22
N LYS A 63 -3.00 1.31 -10.15
CA LYS A 63 -3.49 -0.04 -10.42
C LYS A 63 -2.41 -0.94 -10.99
N ALA A 64 -1.49 -0.39 -11.79
CA ALA A 64 -0.36 -1.15 -12.33
C ALA A 64 0.64 -1.57 -11.23
N ALA A 65 0.58 -0.95 -10.05
CA ALA A 65 1.38 -1.29 -8.88
C ALA A 65 0.64 -2.20 -7.87
N ASP A 66 -0.56 -2.66 -8.19
CA ASP A 66 -1.42 -3.49 -7.31
C ASP A 66 -1.56 -2.94 -5.89
N VAL A 67 -1.80 -1.63 -5.80
CA VAL A 67 -1.90 -0.89 -4.54
C VAL A 67 -3.03 -1.42 -3.64
N GLY A 68 -4.09 -2.00 -4.20
CA GLY A 68 -5.18 -2.64 -3.45
C GLY A 68 -4.70 -3.82 -2.61
N SER A 69 -3.82 -4.66 -3.15
CA SER A 69 -3.19 -5.76 -2.40
C SER A 69 -2.27 -5.24 -1.30
N PHE A 70 -1.52 -4.17 -1.57
CA PHE A 70 -0.72 -3.49 -0.55
C PHE A 70 -1.60 -2.97 0.60
N MET A 71 -2.72 -2.30 0.29
CA MET A 71 -3.67 -1.80 1.29
C MET A 71 -4.21 -2.92 2.18
N LYS A 72 -4.55 -4.08 1.60
CA LYS A 72 -4.98 -5.25 2.36
C LYS A 72 -3.96 -5.65 3.41
N VAL A 73 -2.69 -5.82 3.02
CA VAL A 73 -1.62 -6.22 3.95
C VAL A 73 -1.44 -5.17 5.03
N MET A 74 -1.35 -3.89 4.66
CA MET A 74 -1.16 -2.81 5.62
C MET A 74 -2.31 -2.71 6.64
N ILE A 75 -3.55 -2.75 6.18
CA ILE A 75 -4.73 -2.66 7.06
C ILE A 75 -4.83 -3.90 7.95
N SER A 76 -4.56 -5.10 7.43
CA SER A 76 -4.60 -6.33 8.21
C SER A 76 -3.53 -6.37 9.30
N ASP A 77 -2.30 -5.98 8.98
CA ASP A 77 -1.15 -6.28 9.84
C ASP A 77 -0.68 -5.09 10.70
N CYS A 78 -0.98 -3.85 10.30
CA CYS A 78 -0.40 -2.65 10.92
C CYS A 78 -1.42 -1.71 11.57
N TYR A 79 -2.72 -1.89 11.32
CA TYR A 79 -3.76 -0.96 11.79
C TYR A 79 -4.51 -1.54 13.00
N THR A 80 -5.01 -0.65 13.87
CA THR A 80 -5.82 -1.08 15.01
C THR A 80 -7.20 -1.55 14.56
N THR A 81 -7.87 -2.38 15.36
CA THR A 81 -9.23 -2.87 15.06
C THR A 81 -10.21 -1.73 14.79
N GLU A 82 -10.10 -0.62 15.51
CA GLU A 82 -10.93 0.56 15.31
C GLU A 82 -10.70 1.18 13.92
N GLN A 83 -9.43 1.34 13.52
CA GLN A 83 -9.10 1.87 12.20
C GLN A 83 -9.50 0.90 11.08
N GLN A 84 -9.33 -0.42 11.28
CA GLN A 84 -9.80 -1.43 10.35
C GLN A 84 -11.31 -1.32 10.13
N GLN A 85 -12.10 -1.14 11.20
CA GLN A 85 -13.55 -0.94 11.08
C GLN A 85 -13.90 0.33 10.32
N VAL A 86 -13.23 1.45 10.62
CA VAL A 86 -13.42 2.73 9.91
C VAL A 86 -13.11 2.57 8.42
N PHE A 87 -12.02 1.89 8.08
CA PHE A 87 -11.63 1.65 6.69
C PHE A 87 -12.66 0.78 5.95
N MET A 88 -13.05 -0.36 6.54
CA MET A 88 -14.00 -1.30 5.93
C MET A 88 -15.40 -0.70 5.79
N LYS A 89 -15.84 0.11 6.75
CA LYS A 89 -17.09 0.88 6.65
C LYS A 89 -16.97 1.96 5.57
N GLY A 90 -15.85 2.66 5.52
CA GLY A 90 -15.56 3.71 4.55
C GLY A 90 -15.64 3.26 3.09
N ILE A 91 -15.15 2.06 2.78
CA ILE A 91 -15.27 1.49 1.41
C ILE A 91 -16.75 1.35 1.02
N LYS A 92 -17.60 0.88 1.93
CA LYS A 92 -19.05 0.75 1.68
C LYS A 92 -19.73 2.11 1.56
N GLU A 93 -19.33 3.07 2.40
CA GLU A 93 -19.85 4.44 2.36
C GLU A 93 -19.48 5.14 1.05
N LEU A 94 -18.27 4.91 0.52
CA LEU A 94 -17.84 5.46 -0.77
C LEU A 94 -18.72 4.95 -1.91
N ASP A 95 -19.00 3.66 -1.97
CA ASP A 95 -19.84 3.07 -3.01
C ASP A 95 -21.30 3.54 -2.87
N ALA A 96 -21.81 3.65 -1.65
CA ALA A 96 -23.12 4.26 -1.37
C ALA A 96 -23.17 5.73 -1.83
N LYS A 97 -22.08 6.49 -1.65
CA LYS A 97 -21.98 7.89 -2.08
C LYS A 97 -21.92 8.01 -3.61
N ALA A 98 -21.28 7.06 -4.29
CA ALA A 98 -21.35 6.95 -5.75
C ALA A 98 -22.80 6.72 -6.21
N GLN A 99 -23.52 5.82 -5.54
CA GLN A 99 -24.92 5.52 -5.87
C GLN A 99 -25.85 6.71 -5.61
N THR A 100 -25.64 7.52 -4.57
CA THR A 100 -26.47 8.70 -4.32
C THR A 100 -26.13 9.86 -5.26
N SER A 101 -24.85 10.08 -5.56
CA SER A 101 -24.39 11.24 -6.33
C SER A 101 -24.51 11.02 -7.84
N VAL A 102 -24.26 9.79 -8.31
CA VAL A 102 -24.12 9.44 -9.74
C VAL A 102 -25.11 8.36 -10.18
N LYS A 103 -25.85 7.72 -9.24
CA LYS A 103 -26.79 6.61 -9.49
C LYS A 103 -26.13 5.36 -10.09
N LYS A 104 -24.84 5.18 -9.80
CA LYS A 104 -24.01 4.06 -10.25
C LYS A 104 -23.08 3.64 -9.12
N ASN A 105 -22.69 2.36 -9.12
CA ASN A 105 -21.59 1.90 -8.29
C ASN A 105 -20.28 2.57 -8.75
N PHE A 106 -19.29 2.66 -7.87
CA PHE A 106 -18.02 3.31 -8.18
C PHE A 106 -17.34 2.70 -9.42
N MET A 107 -17.41 1.38 -9.56
CA MET A 107 -16.84 0.65 -10.69
C MET A 107 -17.50 1.00 -12.02
N ASP A 108 -18.77 1.41 -12.03
CA ASP A 108 -19.54 1.74 -13.23
C ASP A 108 -19.47 3.24 -13.59
N CYS A 109 -18.84 4.05 -12.74
CA CYS A 109 -18.63 5.48 -12.98
C CYS A 109 -17.56 5.72 -14.05
N THR A 110 -17.73 6.80 -14.82
CA THR A 110 -16.67 7.31 -15.71
C THR A 110 -15.51 7.90 -14.90
N GLN A 111 -14.33 8.04 -15.52
CA GLN A 111 -13.15 8.61 -14.86
C GLN A 111 -13.42 10.01 -14.26
N ALA A 112 -14.11 10.88 -15.01
CA ALA A 112 -14.49 12.21 -14.53
C ALA A 112 -15.43 12.14 -13.31
N GLN A 113 -16.44 11.26 -13.34
CA GLN A 113 -17.36 11.08 -12.22
C GLN A 113 -16.65 10.55 -10.97
N ARG A 114 -15.70 9.62 -11.13
CA ARG A 114 -14.88 9.13 -10.03
C ARG A 114 -14.01 10.25 -9.46
N HIS A 115 -13.37 11.05 -10.31
CA HIS A 115 -12.56 12.19 -9.89
C HIS A 115 -13.35 13.22 -9.08
N ASP A 116 -14.55 13.59 -9.55
CA ASP A 116 -15.42 14.55 -8.85
C ASP A 116 -15.90 13.99 -7.51
N LEU A 117 -16.26 12.71 -7.46
CA LEU A 117 -16.66 12.03 -6.23
C LEU A 117 -15.52 12.03 -5.21
N LEU A 118 -14.32 11.60 -5.60
CA LEU A 118 -13.16 11.55 -4.71
C LEU A 118 -12.73 12.95 -4.27
N THR A 119 -12.85 13.97 -5.13
CA THR A 119 -12.61 15.37 -4.76
C THR A 119 -13.61 15.88 -3.74
N SER A 120 -14.89 15.48 -3.84
CA SER A 120 -15.90 15.79 -2.82
C SER A 120 -15.57 15.13 -1.48
N LEU A 121 -15.11 13.88 -1.51
CA LEU A 121 -14.69 13.12 -0.34
C LEU A 121 -13.43 13.70 0.30
N GLU A 122 -12.53 14.27 -0.50
CA GLU A 122 -11.35 14.96 0.01
C GLU A 122 -11.72 16.18 0.86
N LYS A 123 -12.67 16.99 0.39
CA LYS A 123 -13.15 18.16 1.14
C LYS A 123 -13.83 17.74 2.44
N GLU A 124 -14.69 16.73 2.38
CA GLU A 124 -15.35 16.14 3.55
C GLU A 124 -14.33 15.59 4.56
N ALA A 125 -13.35 14.82 4.09
CA ALA A 125 -12.30 14.25 4.91
C ALA A 125 -11.46 15.33 5.59
N LYS A 126 -11.14 16.42 4.87
CA LYS A 126 -10.42 17.55 5.43
C LYS A 126 -11.23 18.21 6.56
N THR A 127 -12.51 18.51 6.34
CA THR A 127 -13.37 19.09 7.37
C THR A 127 -13.50 18.18 8.59
N TYR A 128 -13.68 16.87 8.38
CA TYR A 128 -13.72 15.89 9.47
C TYR A 128 -12.42 15.88 10.28
N ASN A 129 -11.27 15.84 9.61
CA ASN A 129 -9.97 15.78 10.27
C ASN A 129 -9.61 17.09 10.99
N ASP A 130 -9.96 18.24 10.42
CA ASP A 130 -9.71 19.55 11.04
C ASP A 130 -10.58 19.75 12.30
N GLY A 131 -11.80 19.20 12.29
CA GLY A 131 -12.75 19.25 13.41
C GLY A 131 -12.49 18.22 14.51
N ARG A 132 -11.48 17.36 14.37
CA ARG A 132 -11.19 16.33 15.37
C ARG A 132 -10.53 16.91 16.61
N GLU A 133 -11.16 16.70 17.76
CA GLU A 133 -10.61 17.08 19.06
C GLU A 133 -9.48 16.14 19.51
N ASP A 134 -9.70 14.82 19.39
CA ASP A 134 -8.68 13.83 19.70
C ASP A 134 -7.88 13.46 18.45
N LYS A 135 -6.57 13.71 18.48
CA LYS A 135 -5.61 13.32 17.43
C LYS A 135 -5.27 11.83 17.40
N LYS A 136 -5.65 11.06 18.43
CA LYS A 136 -5.47 9.60 18.46
C LYS A 136 -6.60 8.83 17.81
N ALA A 137 -7.80 9.41 17.71
CA ALA A 137 -8.91 8.80 16.99
C ALA A 137 -8.54 8.48 15.51
N PRO A 138 -9.27 7.59 14.83
CA PRO A 138 -9.07 7.34 13.41
C PRO A 138 -9.34 8.59 12.56
N VAL A 139 -8.54 8.79 11.51
CA VAL A 139 -8.82 9.82 10.49
C VAL A 139 -9.98 9.38 9.62
N HIS A 140 -10.53 10.30 8.84
CA HIS A 140 -11.54 9.95 7.84
C HIS A 140 -11.02 8.84 6.90
N TYR A 141 -11.85 7.85 6.58
CA TYR A 141 -11.44 6.67 5.78
C TYR A 141 -10.80 7.04 4.45
N TYR A 142 -11.29 8.08 3.77
CA TYR A 142 -10.71 8.56 2.51
C TYR A 142 -9.28 9.07 2.69
N THR A 143 -8.95 9.66 3.84
CA THR A 143 -7.57 10.07 4.17
C THR A 143 -6.67 8.84 4.27
N MET A 144 -7.15 7.77 4.91
CA MET A 144 -6.42 6.49 5.02
C MET A 144 -6.16 5.89 3.63
N ILE A 145 -7.20 5.82 2.79
CA ILE A 145 -7.09 5.31 1.41
C ILE A 145 -6.09 6.14 0.61
N LYS A 146 -6.18 7.48 0.67
CA LYS A 146 -5.26 8.38 -0.07
C LYS A 146 -3.81 8.23 0.39
N GLN A 147 -3.58 8.16 1.70
CA GLN A 147 -2.24 7.94 2.28
C GLN A 147 -1.66 6.58 1.86
N LEU A 148 -2.44 5.51 1.99
CA LEU A 148 -2.01 4.19 1.55
C LEU A 148 -1.81 4.10 0.04
N THR A 149 -2.57 4.86 -0.75
CA THR A 149 -2.38 4.93 -2.20
C THR A 149 -1.03 5.53 -2.55
N LEU A 150 -0.72 6.69 -1.96
CA LEU A 150 0.55 7.38 -2.18
C LEU A 150 1.72 6.49 -1.70
N TRP A 151 1.60 5.93 -0.50
CA TRP A 151 2.65 5.09 0.06
C TRP A 151 2.85 3.81 -0.76
N GLY A 152 1.78 3.07 -1.04
CA GLY A 152 1.85 1.83 -1.81
C GLY A 152 2.42 2.05 -3.21
N PHE A 153 2.02 3.13 -3.88
CA PHE A 153 2.54 3.43 -5.21
C PHE A 153 4.01 3.85 -5.19
N PHE A 154 4.40 4.82 -4.36
CA PHE A 154 5.77 5.34 -4.36
C PHE A 154 6.80 4.43 -3.67
N SER A 155 6.36 3.38 -2.97
CA SER A 155 7.23 2.29 -2.50
C SER A 155 7.23 1.06 -3.41
N SER A 156 6.40 1.05 -4.46
CA SER A 156 6.39 -0.04 -5.44
C SER A 156 7.53 0.12 -6.45
N LYS A 157 7.92 -1.01 -7.05
CA LYS A 157 8.85 -1.00 -8.19
C LYS A 157 8.38 -0.05 -9.29
N THR A 158 7.11 -0.14 -9.69
CA THR A 158 6.50 0.69 -10.73
C THR A 158 6.63 2.19 -10.42
N GLY A 159 6.30 2.59 -9.20
CA GLY A 159 6.44 3.98 -8.77
C GLY A 159 7.89 4.44 -8.75
N MET A 160 8.79 3.66 -8.16
CA MET A 160 10.19 4.05 -7.98
C MET A 160 10.98 4.07 -9.30
N THR A 161 10.79 3.09 -10.19
CA THR A 161 11.64 2.93 -11.38
C THR A 161 11.06 3.54 -12.65
N GLU A 162 9.74 3.64 -12.76
CA GLU A 162 9.07 4.10 -14.00
C GLU A 162 8.48 5.50 -13.84
N THR A 163 8.00 5.85 -12.64
CA THR A 163 7.44 7.17 -12.35
C THR A 163 8.47 8.13 -11.76
N LEU A 164 9.36 7.65 -10.90
CA LEU A 164 10.45 8.42 -10.31
C LEU A 164 11.80 8.10 -10.99
N ARG A 165 12.81 8.93 -10.72
CA ARG A 165 14.19 8.69 -11.14
C ARG A 165 14.88 7.81 -10.10
N HIS A 166 14.93 6.50 -10.37
CA HIS A 166 15.67 5.58 -9.51
C HIS A 166 17.18 5.59 -9.83
N VAL A 167 17.99 5.81 -8.80
CA VAL A 167 19.45 5.63 -8.86
C VAL A 167 19.80 4.44 -7.95
N PRO A 168 20.17 3.27 -8.52
CA PRO A 168 20.44 2.07 -7.72
C PRO A 168 21.59 2.25 -6.71
N VAL A 169 22.55 3.12 -7.02
CA VAL A 169 23.68 3.46 -6.14
C VAL A 169 23.78 4.98 -6.06
N PRO A 170 23.09 5.63 -5.10
CA PRO A 170 23.21 7.07 -4.92
C PRO A 170 24.67 7.39 -4.58
N GLY A 171 25.32 8.15 -5.46
CA GLY A 171 26.69 8.61 -5.26
C GLY A 171 26.71 9.76 -4.25
N ARG A 172 27.55 10.76 -4.53
CA ARG A 172 27.60 11.99 -3.72
C ARG A 172 26.30 12.80 -3.89
N TYR A 173 25.82 13.40 -2.79
CA TYR A 173 24.78 14.44 -2.84
C TYR A 173 25.28 15.70 -3.57
N ASP A 174 24.55 16.10 -4.62
CA ASP A 174 24.78 17.34 -5.35
C ASP A 174 23.60 18.30 -5.16
N GLY A 175 23.79 19.31 -4.30
CA GLY A 175 22.79 20.34 -4.03
C GLY A 175 22.59 21.34 -5.18
N ASN A 176 23.43 21.31 -6.21
CA ASN A 176 23.33 22.17 -7.39
C ASN A 176 23.14 21.35 -8.69
N ALA A 177 22.55 20.15 -8.57
CA ALA A 177 22.22 19.32 -9.71
C ALA A 177 21.32 20.10 -10.70
N PRO A 178 21.59 20.03 -12.01
CA PRO A 178 20.78 20.71 -12.99
C PRO A 178 19.34 20.20 -12.93
N TYR A 179 18.37 21.12 -12.92
CA TYR A 179 16.96 20.81 -12.96
C TYR A 179 16.33 21.43 -14.19
N THR A 180 15.79 20.57 -15.06
CA THR A 180 14.89 21.02 -16.13
C THR A 180 13.46 20.99 -15.62
N LYS A 181 12.71 22.08 -15.82
CA LYS A 181 11.29 22.13 -15.43
C LYS A 181 10.52 20.99 -16.09
N GLY A 182 9.83 20.20 -15.26
CA GLY A 182 9.07 19.02 -15.71
C GLY A 182 9.83 17.70 -15.58
N GLU A 183 11.09 17.70 -15.14
CA GLU A 183 11.77 16.46 -14.76
C GLU A 183 11.06 15.76 -13.59
N LYS A 184 11.02 14.43 -13.67
CA LYS A 184 10.48 13.55 -12.62
C LYS A 184 11.25 13.75 -11.31
N ALA A 185 10.57 13.58 -10.17
CA ALA A 185 11.24 13.57 -8.87
C ALA A 185 12.20 12.36 -8.75
N TRP A 186 13.18 12.45 -7.86
CA TRP A 186 14.05 11.31 -7.54
C TRP A 186 13.30 10.29 -6.69
N ALA A 187 13.63 9.01 -6.88
CA ALA A 187 13.19 7.97 -5.96
C ALA A 187 14.09 8.01 -4.72
N GLU A 188 13.49 8.19 -3.55
CA GLU A 188 14.15 8.18 -2.24
C GLU A 188 13.85 6.88 -1.49
#